data_AF-A0A913XRQ5-F1
#
_entry.id   AF-A0A913XRQ5-F1
#
_cell.length_a   1.000
_cell.length_b   1.000
_cell.length_c   1.000
_cell.angle_alpha   90.00
_cell.angle_beta   90.00
_cell.angle_gamma   90.00
#
_symmetry.space_group_name_H-M   'P 1'
#
loop_
_entity.id
_entity.type
_entity.pdbx_description
1 polymer ?
#
loop_
_entity_poly.entity_id
_entity_poly.type
_entity_poly.pdbx_seq_one_letter_code
_entity_poly.pdbx_strand_id
1 'polypeptide(L)'
;MIAYQRFADGETPESTGEKGDHFVGRYYVEFDKALYAERQAWLAEQGIDTSSLKDREKKKVEEDFLAASPLMADTRELLQKWEADDPEVRELWQMMNQWVYQGFDATYERLGIHFDKHYYESDIYRGGREVILDALERGVFDKADNGAVVAPLSKHGKLNDKVVLRADGTGLYITQDINLADIKFKEFGLTKSYYCVGSEQNYYFQQLKAILKLLGFDWADGMEHLSYGMVYLPDGKMKSREGKVVDADDLMAEVVKLASDAILERSSDLPAEDLAQRAEAIGLSALVFEMLMVGRETDIQFDPEKSVAFE
;
A
#
# COMPACT_ATOMS: atom_id res chain seq x y z
N MET A 1 -9.83 -2.88 -12.92
CA MET A 1 -10.46 -3.83 -13.88
C MET A 1 -11.78 -3.31 -14.44
N ILE A 2 -12.86 -3.13 -13.66
CA ILE A 2 -14.16 -2.67 -14.20
C ILE A 2 -14.05 -1.37 -14.99
N ALA A 3 -13.42 -0.34 -14.43
CA ALA A 3 -13.22 0.93 -15.14
C ALA A 3 -12.36 0.76 -16.40
N TYR A 4 -11.33 -0.08 -16.36
CA TYR A 4 -10.53 -0.41 -17.55
C TYR A 4 -11.39 -1.07 -18.65
N GLN A 5 -12.16 -2.10 -18.31
CA GLN A 5 -13.04 -2.80 -19.25
C GLN A 5 -14.10 -1.89 -19.87
N ARG A 6 -14.54 -0.86 -19.15
CA ARG A 6 -15.60 0.06 -19.59
C ARG A 6 -15.09 1.29 -20.34
N PHE A 7 -13.91 1.80 -19.98
CA PHE A 7 -13.46 3.13 -20.39
C PHE A 7 -12.12 3.13 -21.12
N ALA A 8 -11.39 2.01 -21.16
CA ALA A 8 -10.07 1.97 -21.80
C ALA A 8 -10.14 1.82 -23.31
N ASP A 9 -11.23 1.30 -23.87
CA ASP A 9 -11.36 1.03 -25.31
C ASP A 9 -10.16 0.27 -25.94
N GLY A 10 -9.51 -0.60 -25.14
CA GLY A 10 -8.34 -1.37 -25.54
C GLY A 10 -7.00 -0.64 -25.45
N GLU A 11 -6.96 0.56 -24.85
CA GLU A 11 -5.71 1.24 -24.52
C GLU A 11 -4.81 0.36 -23.63
N THR A 12 -3.52 0.51 -23.83
CA THR A 12 -2.44 -0.02 -23.00
C THR A 12 -1.43 1.09 -22.67
N PRO A 13 -0.57 0.92 -21.65
CA PRO A 13 0.50 1.87 -21.36
C PRO A 13 1.39 2.18 -22.58
N GLU A 14 1.69 1.17 -23.39
CA GLU A 14 2.51 1.33 -24.61
C GLU A 14 1.80 2.15 -25.68
N SER A 15 0.48 2.01 -25.80
CA SER A 15 -0.31 2.76 -26.79
C SER A 15 -0.46 4.24 -26.43
N THR A 16 -0.48 4.57 -25.14
CA THR A 16 -0.64 5.95 -24.65
C THR A 16 0.70 6.63 -24.36
N GLY A 17 1.77 5.86 -24.19
CA GLY A 17 3.06 6.34 -23.71
C GLY A 17 3.05 6.71 -22.23
N GLU A 18 2.00 6.32 -21.49
CA GLU A 18 1.91 6.52 -20.05
C GLU A 18 2.69 5.43 -19.30
N LYS A 19 3.28 5.78 -18.17
CA LYS A 19 3.89 4.82 -17.26
C LYS A 19 2.83 3.87 -16.70
N GLY A 20 3.13 2.57 -16.59
CA GLY A 20 2.12 1.54 -16.34
C GLY A 20 1.32 1.69 -15.04
N ASP A 21 1.95 2.07 -13.93
CA ASP A 21 1.28 2.35 -12.66
C ASP A 21 0.44 3.62 -12.70
N HIS A 22 0.88 4.66 -13.41
CA HIS A 22 0.09 5.88 -13.66
C HIS A 22 -1.13 5.58 -14.54
N PHE A 23 -0.94 4.80 -15.60
CA PHE A 23 -1.99 4.34 -16.49
C PHE A 23 -3.07 3.57 -15.74
N VAL A 24 -2.68 2.59 -14.91
CA VAL A 24 -3.63 1.84 -14.08
C VAL A 24 -4.28 2.74 -13.03
N GLY A 25 -3.50 3.64 -12.42
CA GLY A 25 -3.97 4.66 -11.48
C GLY A 25 -5.07 5.55 -12.05
N ARG A 26 -4.98 5.94 -13.32
CA ARG A 26 -6.04 6.67 -14.03
C ARG A 26 -7.38 5.95 -13.97
N TYR A 27 -7.41 4.62 -14.13
CA TYR A 27 -8.67 3.87 -14.04
C TYR A 27 -9.22 3.70 -12.62
N TYR A 28 -8.41 3.85 -11.58
CA TYR A 28 -8.95 4.02 -10.21
C TYR A 28 -9.71 5.34 -10.11
N VAL A 29 -9.14 6.43 -10.64
CA VAL A 29 -9.79 7.74 -10.66
C VAL A 29 -11.06 7.72 -11.51
N GLU A 30 -11.04 7.07 -12.68
CA GLU A 30 -12.23 6.93 -13.53
C GLU A 30 -13.32 6.07 -12.86
N PHE A 31 -12.95 5.01 -12.13
CA PHE A 31 -13.91 4.24 -11.33
C PHE A 31 -14.58 5.11 -10.26
N ASP A 32 -13.79 5.89 -9.51
CA ASP A 32 -14.31 6.75 -8.44
C ASP A 32 -15.21 7.86 -8.99
N LYS A 33 -14.85 8.47 -10.13
CA LYS A 33 -15.70 9.45 -10.83
C LYS A 33 -17.02 8.83 -11.27
N ALA A 34 -16.97 7.65 -11.89
CA ALA A 34 -18.17 6.94 -12.34
C ALA A 34 -19.08 6.57 -11.16
N LEU A 35 -18.51 6.02 -10.08
CA LEU A 35 -19.25 5.67 -8.87
C LEU A 35 -19.86 6.90 -8.20
N TYR A 36 -19.12 8.01 -8.15
CA TYR A 36 -19.63 9.28 -7.63
C TYR A 36 -20.80 9.81 -8.47
N ALA A 37 -20.70 9.78 -9.80
CA ALA A 37 -21.79 10.21 -10.68
C ALA A 37 -23.05 9.35 -10.49
N GLU A 38 -22.87 8.03 -10.40
CA GLU A 38 -23.95 7.08 -10.12
C GLU A 38 -24.61 7.37 -8.76
N ARG A 39 -23.82 7.68 -7.74
CA ARG A 39 -24.30 8.08 -6.41
C ARG A 39 -25.13 9.34 -6.45
N GLN A 40 -24.69 10.37 -7.18
CA GLN A 40 -25.44 11.62 -7.28
C GLN A 40 -26.78 11.41 -7.99
N ALA A 41 -26.82 10.59 -9.05
CA ALA A 41 -28.05 10.23 -9.73
C ALA A 41 -29.01 9.46 -8.81
N TRP A 42 -28.49 8.45 -8.08
CA TRP A 42 -29.28 7.66 -7.14
C TRP A 42 -29.85 8.52 -6.00
N LEU A 43 -29.05 9.42 -5.41
CA LEU A 43 -29.51 10.34 -4.37
C LEU A 43 -30.63 11.27 -4.89
N ALA A 44 -30.49 11.78 -6.11
CA ALA A 44 -31.51 12.63 -6.74
C ALA A 44 -32.82 11.88 -7.00
N GLU A 45 -32.75 10.63 -7.47
CA GLU A 45 -33.92 9.77 -7.69
C GLU A 45 -34.66 9.44 -6.38
N GLN A 46 -33.91 9.19 -5.31
CA GLN A 46 -34.47 8.92 -3.98
C GLN A 46 -34.91 10.19 -3.23
N GLY A 47 -34.59 11.39 -3.75
CA GLY A 47 -34.86 12.66 -3.08
C GLY A 47 -34.09 12.84 -1.76
N ILE A 48 -32.90 12.25 -1.65
CA ILE A 48 -32.08 12.27 -0.43
C ILE A 48 -31.09 13.43 -0.48
N ASP A 49 -31.19 14.36 0.48
CA ASP A 49 -30.17 15.38 0.72
C ASP A 49 -29.26 14.98 1.89
N THR A 50 -28.00 14.66 1.58
CA THR A 50 -27.02 14.21 2.56
C THR A 50 -26.43 15.33 3.43
N SER A 51 -26.63 16.61 3.07
CA SER A 51 -26.04 17.76 3.78
C SER A 51 -26.57 17.90 5.21
N SER A 52 -27.83 17.52 5.42
CA SER A 52 -28.55 17.61 6.70
C SER A 52 -28.47 16.35 7.57
N LEU A 53 -27.92 15.26 7.03
CA LEU A 53 -27.87 13.96 7.70
C LEU A 53 -26.75 13.89 8.74
N LYS A 54 -27.00 13.18 9.85
CA LYS A 54 -25.96 12.81 10.81
C LYS A 54 -25.09 11.69 10.24
N ASP A 55 -23.88 11.54 10.79
CA ASP A 55 -22.90 10.57 10.27
C ASP A 55 -23.42 9.13 10.18
N ARG A 56 -24.23 8.70 11.16
CA ARG A 56 -24.85 7.36 11.14
C ARG A 56 -25.84 7.20 9.98
N GLU A 57 -26.59 8.24 9.66
CA GLU A 57 -27.56 8.23 8.56
C GLU A 57 -26.81 8.29 7.22
N LYS A 58 -25.77 9.11 7.11
CA LYS A 58 -24.88 9.15 5.94
C LYS A 58 -24.28 7.78 5.66
N LYS A 59 -23.80 7.07 6.69
CA LYS A 59 -23.25 5.73 6.54
C LYS A 59 -24.30 4.75 6.01
N LYS A 60 -25.53 4.81 6.53
CA LYS A 60 -26.62 3.96 6.05
C LYS A 60 -26.97 4.25 4.59
N VAL A 61 -27.09 5.53 4.22
CA VAL A 61 -27.34 5.94 2.84
C VAL A 61 -26.23 5.45 1.91
N GLU A 62 -24.97 5.49 2.36
CA GLU A 62 -23.85 4.94 1.61
C GLU A 62 -23.95 3.42 1.43
N GLU A 63 -24.28 2.68 2.50
CA GLU A 63 -24.49 1.23 2.43
C GLU A 63 -25.65 0.87 1.47
N ASP A 64 -26.76 1.60 1.54
CA ASP A 64 -27.93 1.42 0.67
C ASP A 64 -27.57 1.72 -0.80
N PHE A 65 -26.80 2.79 -1.05
CA PHE A 65 -26.29 3.12 -2.39
C PHE A 65 -25.36 2.02 -2.93
N LEU A 66 -24.34 1.62 -2.17
CA LEU A 66 -23.38 0.60 -2.62
C LEU A 66 -24.06 -0.75 -2.88
N ALA A 67 -25.14 -1.06 -2.17
CA ALA A 67 -25.97 -2.24 -2.44
C ALA A 67 -26.75 -2.11 -3.76
N ALA A 68 -27.36 -0.94 -4.01
CA ALA A 68 -28.16 -0.67 -5.22
C ALA A 68 -27.32 -0.40 -6.48
N SER A 69 -26.06 -0.01 -6.31
CA SER A 69 -25.17 0.44 -7.39
C SER A 69 -24.91 -0.67 -8.42
N PRO A 70 -25.25 -0.46 -9.72
CA PRO A 70 -24.86 -1.37 -10.78
C PRO A 70 -23.34 -1.52 -10.93
N LEU A 71 -22.56 -0.44 -10.79
CA LEU A 71 -21.10 -0.53 -10.86
C LEU A 71 -20.52 -1.40 -9.72
N MET A 72 -21.08 -1.31 -8.52
CA MET A 72 -20.72 -2.19 -7.41
C MET A 72 -21.23 -3.62 -7.59
N ALA A 73 -22.38 -3.82 -8.26
CA ALA A 73 -22.86 -5.15 -8.61
C ALA A 73 -21.87 -5.86 -9.54
N ASP A 74 -21.42 -5.19 -10.60
CA ASP A 74 -20.41 -5.72 -11.52
C ASP A 74 -19.07 -5.99 -10.81
N THR A 75 -18.69 -5.11 -9.87
CA THR A 75 -17.47 -5.32 -9.06
C THR A 75 -17.58 -6.58 -8.20
N ARG A 76 -18.75 -6.83 -7.59
CA ARG A 76 -19.02 -8.06 -6.81
C ARG A 76 -19.00 -9.30 -7.70
N GLU A 77 -19.60 -9.25 -8.89
CA GLU A 77 -19.56 -10.35 -9.85
C GLU A 77 -18.12 -10.65 -10.32
N LEU A 78 -17.35 -9.61 -10.63
CA LEU A 78 -15.95 -9.76 -11.04
C LEU A 78 -15.11 -10.38 -9.92
N LEU A 79 -15.33 -9.98 -8.67
CA LEU A 79 -14.66 -10.59 -7.51
C LEU A 79 -15.00 -12.07 -7.39
N GLN A 80 -16.28 -12.45 -7.53
CA GLN A 80 -16.69 -13.86 -7.48
C GLN A 80 -16.04 -14.69 -8.59
N LYS A 81 -15.94 -14.14 -9.81
CA LYS A 81 -15.22 -14.80 -10.92
C LYS A 81 -13.73 -14.94 -10.63
N TRP A 82 -13.11 -13.90 -10.08
CA TRP A 82 -11.70 -13.94 -9.66
C TRP A 82 -11.46 -15.02 -8.58
N GLU A 83 -12.35 -15.13 -7.59
CA GLU A 83 -12.29 -16.15 -6.54
C GLU A 83 -12.53 -17.58 -7.08
N ALA A 84 -13.32 -17.71 -8.14
CA ALA A 84 -13.59 -18.97 -8.83
C ALA A 84 -12.49 -19.36 -9.85
N ASP A 85 -11.37 -18.64 -9.88
CA ASP A 85 -10.27 -18.85 -10.83
C ASP A 85 -10.69 -18.78 -12.31
N ASP A 86 -11.65 -17.90 -12.62
CA ASP A 86 -12.06 -17.64 -14.00
C ASP A 86 -10.85 -17.19 -14.86
N PRO A 87 -10.54 -17.88 -15.98
CA PRO A 87 -9.32 -17.61 -16.75
C PRO A 87 -9.24 -16.19 -17.30
N GLU A 88 -10.34 -15.64 -17.82
CA GLU A 88 -10.36 -14.30 -18.43
C GLU A 88 -10.15 -13.22 -17.38
N VAL A 89 -10.81 -13.36 -16.23
CA VAL A 89 -10.65 -12.40 -15.11
C VAL A 89 -9.26 -12.49 -14.50
N ARG A 90 -8.69 -13.69 -14.37
CA ARG A 90 -7.32 -13.89 -13.89
C ARG A 90 -6.29 -13.30 -14.84
N GLU A 91 -6.45 -13.49 -16.15
CA GLU A 91 -5.57 -12.93 -17.18
C GLU A 91 -5.60 -11.40 -17.17
N LEU A 92 -6.80 -10.79 -17.14
CA LEU A 92 -6.94 -9.33 -17.03
C LEU A 92 -6.28 -8.80 -15.74
N TRP A 93 -6.51 -9.46 -14.61
CA TRP A 93 -5.92 -9.08 -13.33
C TRP A 93 -4.39 -9.14 -13.37
N GLN A 94 -3.81 -10.23 -13.90
CA GLN A 94 -2.37 -10.38 -14.06
C GLN A 94 -1.78 -9.32 -14.98
N MET A 95 -2.40 -9.06 -16.13
CA MET A 95 -1.96 -8.05 -17.08
C MET A 95 -1.93 -6.66 -16.44
N MET A 96 -3.00 -6.25 -15.77
CA MET A 96 -3.05 -4.93 -15.12
C MET A 96 -2.01 -4.81 -13.99
N ASN A 97 -1.80 -5.85 -13.18
CA ASN A 97 -0.76 -5.82 -12.15
C ASN A 97 0.64 -5.75 -12.75
N GLN A 98 0.89 -6.43 -13.87
CA GLN A 98 2.19 -6.39 -14.53
C GLN A 98 2.54 -4.98 -15.00
N TRP A 99 1.55 -4.21 -15.50
CA TRP A 99 1.75 -2.79 -15.83
C TRP A 99 2.13 -1.96 -14.61
N VAL A 100 1.46 -2.19 -13.48
CA VAL A 100 1.80 -1.50 -12.22
C VAL A 100 3.22 -1.83 -11.78
N TYR A 101 3.60 -3.12 -11.80
CA TYR A 101 4.93 -3.55 -11.39
C TYR A 101 6.02 -2.98 -12.30
N GLN A 102 5.83 -2.98 -13.62
CA GLN A 102 6.77 -2.33 -14.55
C GLN A 102 6.91 -0.84 -14.29
N GLY A 103 5.81 -0.17 -13.93
CA GLY A 103 5.83 1.21 -13.49
C GLY A 103 6.69 1.41 -12.24
N PHE A 104 6.43 0.64 -11.19
CA PHE A 104 7.24 0.70 -9.97
C PHE A 104 8.71 0.38 -10.21
N ASP A 105 9.02 -0.62 -11.05
CA ASP A 105 10.39 -0.99 -11.42
C ASP A 105 11.13 0.19 -12.06
N ALA A 106 10.47 0.97 -12.92
CA ALA A 106 11.07 2.17 -13.52
C ALA A 106 11.42 3.24 -12.46
N THR A 107 10.54 3.45 -11.47
CA THR A 107 10.83 4.37 -10.35
C THR A 107 11.98 3.84 -9.48
N TYR A 108 11.97 2.55 -9.16
CA TYR A 108 13.00 1.92 -8.34
C TYR A 108 14.36 1.93 -9.03
N GLU A 109 14.43 1.60 -10.32
CA GLU A 109 15.66 1.64 -11.10
C GLU A 109 16.25 3.06 -11.13
N ARG A 110 15.40 4.07 -11.29
CA ARG A 110 15.80 5.48 -11.24
C ARG A 110 16.41 5.88 -9.89
N LEU A 111 15.94 5.28 -8.79
CA LEU A 111 16.52 5.43 -7.44
C LEU A 111 17.68 4.47 -7.14
N GLY A 112 18.06 3.58 -8.08
CA GLY A 112 19.08 2.55 -7.86
C GLY A 112 18.66 1.47 -6.87
N ILE A 113 17.35 1.21 -6.73
CA ILE A 113 16.77 0.22 -5.84
C ILE A 113 16.49 -1.07 -6.63
N HIS A 114 16.91 -2.20 -6.08
CA HIS A 114 16.69 -3.52 -6.65
C HIS A 114 16.21 -4.49 -5.58
N PHE A 115 15.36 -5.44 -5.99
CA PHE A 115 14.82 -6.47 -5.12
C PHE A 115 15.18 -7.86 -5.63
N ASP A 116 15.72 -8.71 -4.76
CA ASP A 116 16.02 -10.11 -5.11
C ASP A 116 14.77 -11.00 -5.12
N LYS A 117 13.73 -10.61 -4.37
CA LYS A 117 12.51 -11.40 -4.17
C LYS A 117 11.30 -10.52 -3.91
N HIS A 118 10.21 -10.83 -4.60
CA HIS A 118 8.88 -10.30 -4.32
C HIS A 118 8.00 -11.39 -3.70
N TYR A 119 7.19 -10.99 -2.72
CA TYR A 119 6.15 -11.82 -2.13
C TYR A 119 4.81 -11.14 -2.38
N TYR A 120 3.95 -11.79 -3.15
CA TYR A 120 2.62 -11.27 -3.45
C TYR A 120 1.61 -11.83 -2.48
N GLU A 121 0.75 -10.96 -1.93
CA GLU A 121 -0.30 -11.36 -1.00
C GLU A 121 -1.22 -12.44 -1.60
N SER A 122 -1.46 -12.36 -2.92
CA SER A 122 -2.23 -13.34 -3.70
C SER A 122 -1.70 -14.77 -3.61
N ASP A 123 -0.41 -14.94 -3.32
CA ASP A 123 0.25 -16.24 -3.30
C ASP A 123 0.28 -16.81 -1.88
N ILE A 124 0.30 -15.93 -0.87
CA ILE A 124 0.56 -16.31 0.53
C ILE A 124 -0.67 -16.23 1.43
N TYR A 125 -1.79 -15.66 0.97
CA TYR A 125 -2.93 -15.35 1.84
C TYR A 125 -3.59 -16.58 2.49
N ARG A 126 -3.42 -17.79 1.94
CA ARG A 126 -4.05 -19.02 2.45
C ARG A 126 -3.28 -19.71 3.59
N GLY A 127 -1.96 -19.57 3.65
CA GLY A 127 -1.12 -20.43 4.52
C GLY A 127 -1.24 -20.16 6.02
N GLY A 128 -1.54 -18.92 6.43
CA GLY A 128 -1.56 -18.56 7.85
C GLY A 128 -2.70 -19.16 8.65
N ARG A 129 -3.79 -19.55 7.98
CA ARG A 129 -4.99 -20.07 8.64
C ARG A 129 -4.73 -21.40 9.34
N GLU A 130 -4.00 -22.30 8.69
CA GLU A 130 -3.73 -23.65 9.22
C GLU A 130 -2.89 -23.58 10.50
N VAL A 131 -1.88 -22.71 10.52
CA VAL A 131 -1.03 -22.44 11.70
C VAL A 131 -1.87 -21.98 12.89
N ILE A 132 -2.85 -21.11 12.66
CA ILE A 132 -3.73 -20.60 13.72
C ILE A 132 -4.68 -21.67 14.23
N LEU A 133 -5.25 -22.48 13.34
CA LEU A 133 -6.17 -23.55 13.72
C LEU A 133 -5.45 -24.63 14.54
N ASP A 134 -4.23 -25.00 14.17
CA ASP A 134 -3.37 -25.88 14.98
C ASP A 134 -3.08 -25.29 16.36
N ALA A 135 -2.73 -24.00 16.44
CA ALA A 135 -2.50 -23.33 17.72
C ALA A 135 -3.75 -23.27 18.61
N LEU A 136 -4.94 -23.13 18.01
CA LEU A 136 -6.21 -23.23 18.72
C LEU A 136 -6.45 -24.64 19.26
N GLU A 137 -6.20 -25.68 18.46
CA GLU A 137 -6.34 -27.08 18.88
C GLU A 137 -5.38 -27.43 20.02
N ARG A 138 -4.14 -26.90 19.98
CA ARG A 138 -3.14 -27.03 21.06
C ARG A 138 -3.45 -26.21 22.32
N GLY A 139 -4.51 -25.39 22.31
CA GLY A 139 -4.89 -24.52 23.43
C GLY A 139 -3.94 -23.34 23.66
N VAL A 140 -3.12 -22.97 22.67
CA VAL A 140 -2.26 -21.78 22.70
C VAL A 140 -3.10 -20.52 22.45
N PHE A 141 -4.10 -20.62 21.57
CA PHE A 141 -5.06 -19.57 21.28
C PHE A 141 -6.43 -19.88 21.85
N ASP A 142 -7.21 -18.82 22.09
CA ASP A 142 -8.56 -18.91 22.64
C ASP A 142 -9.60 -18.71 21.54
N LYS A 143 -10.78 -19.30 21.71
CA LYS A 143 -11.97 -19.00 20.90
C LYS A 143 -12.85 -18.02 21.65
N ALA A 144 -13.14 -16.88 21.05
CA ALA A 144 -14.03 -15.87 21.61
C ALA A 144 -15.50 -16.29 21.48
N ASP A 145 -16.38 -15.65 22.26
CA ASP A 145 -17.82 -15.95 22.29
C ASP A 145 -18.51 -15.80 20.92
N ASN A 146 -18.03 -14.87 20.09
CA ASN A 146 -18.54 -14.64 18.74
C ASN A 146 -17.99 -15.65 17.71
N GLY A 147 -17.16 -16.60 18.12
CA GLY A 147 -16.55 -17.63 17.27
C GLY A 147 -15.20 -17.26 16.66
N ALA A 148 -14.71 -16.03 16.84
CA ALA A 148 -13.40 -15.61 16.36
C ALA A 148 -12.26 -16.29 17.15
N VAL A 149 -11.08 -16.43 16.53
CA VAL A 149 -9.89 -16.97 17.19
C VAL A 149 -8.99 -15.82 17.64
N VAL A 150 -8.51 -15.89 18.87
CA VAL A 150 -7.80 -14.81 19.56
C VAL A 150 -6.48 -15.32 20.14
N ALA A 151 -5.40 -14.60 19.84
CA ALA A 151 -4.13 -14.78 20.53
C ALA A 151 -4.16 -14.02 21.87
N PRO A 152 -4.02 -14.70 23.02
CA PRO A 152 -4.24 -14.11 24.33
C PRO A 152 -3.01 -13.37 24.87
N LEU A 153 -2.55 -12.36 24.14
CA LEU A 153 -1.32 -11.62 24.43
C LEU A 153 -1.33 -10.94 25.80
N SER A 154 -2.51 -10.57 26.31
CA SER A 154 -2.65 -9.94 27.62
C SER A 154 -2.26 -10.85 28.78
N LYS A 155 -2.32 -12.18 28.59
CA LYS A 155 -1.87 -13.17 29.58
C LYS A 155 -0.34 -13.25 29.68
N HIS A 156 0.37 -12.74 28.68
CA HIS A 156 1.82 -12.91 28.53
C HIS A 156 2.60 -11.59 28.51
N GLY A 157 1.93 -10.45 28.73
CA GLY A 157 2.59 -9.14 28.73
C GLY A 157 1.62 -7.97 28.79
N LYS A 158 2.08 -6.81 28.30
CA LYS A 158 1.31 -5.55 28.29
C LYS A 158 0.50 -5.34 27.01
N LEU A 159 0.51 -6.31 26.10
CA LEU A 159 -0.18 -6.22 24.81
C LEU A 159 -1.63 -6.69 24.97
N ASN A 160 -2.55 -6.07 24.23
CA ASN A 160 -3.93 -6.50 24.19
C ASN A 160 -4.04 -7.75 23.33
N ASP A 161 -5.04 -8.58 23.66
CA ASP A 161 -5.40 -9.74 22.87
C ASP A 161 -5.68 -9.35 21.41
N LYS A 162 -5.32 -10.25 20.51
CA LYS A 162 -5.39 -9.98 19.07
C LYS A 162 -6.26 -11.02 18.39
N VAL A 163 -7.30 -10.56 17.68
CA VAL A 163 -8.06 -11.43 16.78
C VAL A 163 -7.15 -11.83 15.62
N VAL A 164 -6.97 -13.14 15.45
CA VAL A 164 -6.13 -13.74 14.42
C VAL A 164 -6.93 -14.51 13.37
N LEU A 165 -8.18 -14.88 13.64
CA LEU A 165 -9.16 -15.30 12.63
C LEU A 165 -10.53 -14.72 12.97
N ARG A 166 -11.28 -14.31 11.94
CA ARG A 166 -12.69 -13.95 12.08
C ARG A 166 -13.55 -15.20 12.35
N ALA A 167 -14.79 -14.98 12.79
CA ALA A 167 -15.73 -16.05 13.14
C ALA A 167 -16.10 -16.95 11.93
N ASP A 168 -16.06 -16.41 10.72
CA ASP A 168 -16.24 -17.11 9.45
C ASP A 168 -14.98 -17.89 9.01
N GLY A 169 -13.89 -17.82 9.79
CA GLY A 169 -12.60 -18.44 9.48
C GLY A 169 -11.71 -17.62 8.55
N THR A 170 -12.12 -16.40 8.17
CA THR A 170 -11.36 -15.53 7.28
C THR A 170 -10.13 -14.94 7.99
N GLY A 171 -8.97 -15.01 7.33
CA GLY A 171 -7.71 -14.42 7.78
C GLY A 171 -7.73 -12.90 7.86
N LEU A 172 -6.90 -12.34 8.74
CA LEU A 172 -6.58 -10.92 8.82
C LEU A 172 -5.12 -10.69 8.38
N TYR A 173 -4.67 -9.44 8.27
CA TYR A 173 -3.27 -9.14 7.95
C TYR A 173 -2.28 -9.86 8.87
N ILE A 174 -2.58 -9.93 10.17
CA ILE A 174 -1.74 -10.65 11.14
C ILE A 174 -1.61 -12.15 10.81
N THR A 175 -2.67 -12.77 10.26
CA THR A 175 -2.67 -14.17 9.81
C THR A 175 -1.70 -14.36 8.66
N GLN A 176 -1.74 -13.45 7.68
CA GLN A 176 -0.91 -13.51 6.49
C GLN A 176 0.55 -13.23 6.86
N ASP A 177 0.82 -12.26 7.73
CA ASP A 177 2.16 -11.92 8.18
C ASP A 177 2.82 -13.02 9.02
N ILE A 178 2.05 -13.81 9.78
CA ILE A 178 2.56 -15.02 10.45
C ILE A 178 3.08 -16.01 9.40
N ASN A 179 2.31 -16.23 8.33
CA ASN A 179 2.72 -17.11 7.23
C ASN A 179 3.94 -16.57 6.48
N LEU A 180 3.94 -15.27 6.16
CA LEU A 180 5.05 -14.63 5.46
C LEU A 180 6.34 -14.68 6.29
N ALA A 181 6.24 -14.46 7.60
CA ALA A 181 7.39 -14.59 8.49
C ALA A 181 7.98 -16.01 8.40
N ASP A 182 7.15 -17.03 8.55
CA ASP A 182 7.59 -18.43 8.49
C ASP A 182 8.19 -18.80 7.12
N ILE A 183 7.58 -18.36 6.02
CA ILE A 183 8.12 -18.53 4.65
C ILE A 183 9.52 -17.94 4.54
N LYS A 184 9.71 -16.67 4.92
CA LYS A 184 11.01 -15.99 4.80
C LYS A 184 12.11 -16.68 5.60
N PHE A 185 11.80 -17.07 6.85
CA PHE A 185 12.77 -17.75 7.71
C PHE A 185 13.14 -19.13 7.18
N LYS A 186 12.20 -19.87 6.60
CA LYS A 186 12.45 -21.20 6.00
C LYS A 186 13.15 -21.12 4.64
N GLU A 187 12.71 -20.25 3.75
CA GLU A 187 13.22 -20.15 2.36
C GLU A 187 14.70 -19.79 2.33
N PHE A 188 15.14 -18.89 3.21
CA PHE A 188 16.51 -18.39 3.23
C PHE A 188 17.32 -18.84 4.46
N GLY A 189 16.74 -19.66 5.35
CA GLY A 189 17.41 -20.06 6.60
C GLY A 189 17.82 -18.85 7.45
N LEU A 190 16.96 -17.84 7.55
CA LEU A 190 17.30 -16.57 8.16
C LEU A 190 17.55 -16.72 9.67
N THR A 191 18.52 -15.98 10.19
CA THR A 191 18.64 -15.74 11.63
C THR A 191 17.99 -14.43 12.03
N LYS A 192 17.84 -13.50 11.09
CA LYS A 192 17.20 -12.19 11.29
C LYS A 192 16.38 -11.79 10.08
N SER A 193 15.25 -11.13 10.32
CA SER A 193 14.43 -10.47 9.30
C SER A 193 14.05 -9.08 9.79
N TYR A 194 14.54 -8.05 9.11
CA TYR A 194 14.19 -6.65 9.39
C TYR A 194 12.95 -6.26 8.59
N TYR A 195 11.93 -5.77 9.28
CA TYR A 195 10.71 -5.22 8.70
C TYR A 195 10.86 -3.70 8.68
N CYS A 196 11.16 -3.11 7.53
CA CYS A 196 11.26 -1.66 7.36
C CYS A 196 9.86 -1.10 7.10
N VAL A 197 9.15 -0.68 8.15
CA VAL A 197 7.75 -0.22 8.05
C VAL A 197 7.53 0.99 8.95
N GLY A 198 6.67 1.92 8.54
CA GLY A 198 6.37 3.16 9.26
C GLY A 198 5.95 2.95 10.73
N SER A 199 6.22 3.97 11.54
CA SER A 199 6.08 3.95 13.00
C SER A 199 4.64 3.80 13.50
N GLU A 200 3.67 4.13 12.66
CA GLU A 200 2.24 3.88 12.89
C GLU A 200 1.92 2.39 13.12
N GLN A 201 2.78 1.47 12.66
CA GLN A 201 2.64 0.03 12.84
C GLN A 201 3.43 -0.55 14.03
N ASN A 202 4.07 0.28 14.87
CA ASN A 202 4.88 -0.19 16.00
C ASN A 202 4.15 -1.20 16.89
N TYR A 203 2.92 -0.88 17.28
CA TYR A 203 2.12 -1.76 18.13
C TYR A 203 1.75 -3.06 17.43
N TYR A 204 1.47 -3.00 16.13
CA TYR A 204 1.16 -4.17 15.32
C TYR A 204 2.34 -5.16 15.28
N PHE A 205 3.56 -4.69 15.03
CA PHE A 205 4.74 -5.57 14.99
C PHE A 205 5.12 -6.12 16.37
N GLN A 206 4.86 -5.38 17.45
CA GLN A 206 4.97 -5.92 18.80
C GLN A 206 4.00 -7.08 19.02
N GLN A 207 2.74 -6.95 18.58
CA GLN A 207 1.77 -8.05 18.62
C GLN A 207 2.23 -9.23 17.76
N LEU A 208 2.65 -9.00 16.51
CA LEU A 208 3.12 -10.05 15.61
C LEU A 208 4.28 -10.84 16.23
N LYS A 209 5.32 -10.17 16.74
CA LYS A 209 6.45 -10.83 17.40
C LYS A 209 6.01 -11.65 18.62
N ALA A 210 5.10 -11.11 19.44
CA ALA A 210 4.58 -11.84 20.59
C ALA A 210 3.76 -13.08 20.18
N ILE A 211 2.96 -12.98 19.12
CA ILE A 211 2.20 -14.11 18.57
C ILE A 211 3.16 -15.19 18.05
N LEU A 212 4.20 -14.82 17.30
CA LEU A 212 5.19 -15.77 16.81
C LEU A 212 5.88 -16.54 17.95
N LYS A 213 6.15 -15.86 19.08
CA LYS A 213 6.66 -16.52 20.29
C LYS A 213 5.66 -17.50 20.90
N LEU A 214 4.38 -17.13 20.99
CA LEU A 214 3.33 -18.03 21.50
C LEU A 214 3.17 -19.27 20.62
N LEU A 215 3.31 -19.11 19.30
CA LEU A 215 3.27 -20.21 18.35
C LEU A 215 4.46 -21.17 18.49
N GLY A 216 5.51 -20.77 19.20
CA GLY A 216 6.70 -21.58 19.47
C GLY A 216 7.78 -21.47 18.39
N PHE A 217 7.78 -20.39 17.59
CA PHE A 217 8.84 -20.18 16.61
C PHE A 217 10.12 -19.72 17.30
N ASP A 218 11.15 -20.58 17.30
CA ASP A 218 12.45 -20.30 17.92
C ASP A 218 13.15 -19.05 17.33
N TRP A 219 12.86 -18.76 16.06
CA TRP A 219 13.40 -17.60 15.34
C TRP A 219 12.61 -16.31 15.55
N ALA A 220 11.52 -16.32 16.34
CA ALA A 220 10.67 -15.15 16.55
C ALA A 220 11.45 -13.92 17.07
N ASP A 221 12.53 -14.14 17.83
CA ASP A 221 13.39 -13.05 18.30
C ASP A 221 14.23 -12.40 17.20
N GLY A 222 14.55 -13.14 16.13
CA GLY A 222 15.22 -12.63 14.94
C GLY A 222 14.35 -11.75 14.06
N MET A 223 13.02 -11.75 14.27
CA MET A 223 12.13 -10.79 13.62
C MET A 223 12.24 -9.42 14.33
N GLU A 224 12.68 -8.40 13.59
CA GLU A 224 12.91 -7.06 14.11
C GLU A 224 12.15 -6.02 13.27
N HIS A 225 11.37 -5.16 13.93
CA HIS A 225 10.73 -4.02 13.26
C HIS A 225 11.70 -2.84 13.22
N LEU A 226 12.22 -2.56 12.04
CA LEU A 226 13.02 -1.36 11.77
C LEU A 226 12.08 -0.21 11.43
N SER A 227 11.48 0.35 12.47
CA SER A 227 10.51 1.43 12.38
C SER A 227 11.11 2.71 11.79
N TYR A 228 10.35 3.43 10.98
CA TYR A 228 10.73 4.76 10.51
C TYR A 228 9.61 5.81 10.69
N GLY A 229 9.98 7.08 10.87
CA GLY A 229 9.08 8.22 11.03
C GLY A 229 8.33 8.56 9.75
N MET A 230 7.23 9.32 9.89
CA MET A 230 6.41 9.70 8.74
C MET A 230 7.01 10.90 8.01
N VAL A 231 6.84 10.94 6.68
CA VAL A 231 7.23 12.09 5.85
C VAL A 231 6.03 12.98 5.61
N TYR A 232 6.17 14.26 5.90
CA TYR A 232 5.17 15.30 5.71
C TYR A 232 5.67 16.35 4.74
N LEU A 233 4.83 16.74 3.78
CA LEU A 233 5.10 17.86 2.89
C LEU A 233 4.55 19.17 3.48
N PRO A 234 5.03 20.35 3.07
CA PRO A 234 4.65 21.63 3.68
C PRO A 234 3.14 21.94 3.54
N ASP A 235 2.52 21.47 2.46
CA ASP A 235 1.08 21.60 2.20
C ASP A 235 0.20 20.58 2.95
N GLY A 236 0.80 19.77 3.83
CA GLY A 236 0.14 18.79 4.69
C GLY A 236 0.47 17.33 4.33
N LYS A 237 -0.06 16.39 5.13
CA LYS A 237 0.04 14.93 4.89
C LYS A 237 -0.26 14.61 3.42
N MET A 238 0.39 13.57 2.88
CA MET A 238 0.05 12.91 1.59
C MET A 238 -1.46 12.54 1.51
N LYS A 239 -2.30 13.53 1.23
CA LYS A 239 -3.73 13.52 0.88
C LYS A 239 -4.19 14.97 0.83
N SER A 240 -4.17 15.57 -0.36
CA SER A 240 -4.79 16.88 -0.54
C SER A 240 -6.32 16.75 -0.51
N ARG A 241 -6.99 17.73 0.09
CA ARG A 241 -8.44 17.94 -0.01
C ARG A 241 -8.89 18.37 -1.43
N GLU A 242 -7.99 18.30 -2.41
CA GLU A 242 -8.17 18.60 -3.83
C GLU A 242 -7.80 17.42 -4.73
N GLY A 243 -7.52 16.23 -4.17
CA GLY A 243 -7.28 15.01 -4.96
C GLY A 243 -5.87 14.87 -5.57
N LYS A 244 -4.90 15.71 -5.20
CA LYS A 244 -3.51 15.58 -5.64
C LYS A 244 -2.74 14.74 -4.60
N VAL A 245 -2.64 13.44 -4.86
CA VAL A 245 -1.62 12.59 -4.23
C VAL A 245 -0.29 13.02 -4.82
N VAL A 246 0.72 13.29 -3.99
CA VAL A 246 2.07 13.58 -4.48
C VAL A 246 2.70 12.25 -4.83
N ASP A 247 2.86 12.00 -6.13
CA ASP A 247 3.51 10.80 -6.64
C ASP A 247 5.02 10.86 -6.38
N ALA A 248 5.66 9.71 -6.19
CA ALA A 248 7.11 9.64 -6.04
C ALA A 248 7.83 10.18 -7.28
N ASP A 249 7.30 9.90 -8.47
CA ASP A 249 7.86 10.37 -9.73
C ASP A 249 7.78 11.89 -9.86
N ASP A 250 6.66 12.49 -9.42
CA ASP A 250 6.46 13.94 -9.39
C ASP A 250 7.47 14.60 -8.45
N LEU A 251 7.65 14.03 -7.25
CA LEU A 251 8.62 14.53 -6.28
C LEU A 251 10.05 14.44 -6.81
N MET A 252 10.41 13.31 -7.42
CA MET A 252 11.72 13.13 -8.05
C MET A 252 11.93 14.12 -9.19
N ALA A 253 10.93 14.32 -10.04
CA ALA A 253 10.99 15.29 -11.14
C ALA A 253 11.15 16.73 -10.62
N GLU A 254 10.46 17.08 -9.54
CA GLU A 254 10.57 18.39 -8.89
C GLU A 254 11.98 18.64 -8.36
N VAL A 255 12.53 17.70 -7.58
CA VAL A 255 13.86 17.83 -6.99
C VAL A 255 14.95 17.88 -8.07
N VAL A 256 14.82 17.09 -9.14
CA VAL A 256 15.75 17.13 -10.28
C VAL A 256 15.65 18.45 -11.04
N LYS A 257 14.44 19.00 -11.21
CA LYS A 257 14.26 20.32 -11.81
C LYS A 257 14.92 21.42 -10.96
N LEU A 258 14.73 21.40 -9.64
CA LEU A 258 15.36 22.36 -8.74
C LEU A 258 16.90 22.26 -8.80
N ALA A 259 17.45 21.04 -8.86
CA ALA A 259 18.89 20.83 -9.06
C ALA A 259 19.36 21.40 -10.41
N SER A 260 18.61 21.20 -11.49
CA SER A 260 18.91 21.78 -12.81
C SER A 260 18.93 23.31 -12.78
N ASP A 261 17.91 23.92 -12.16
CA ASP A 261 17.79 25.38 -12.03
C ASP A 261 19.00 25.94 -11.25
N ALA A 262 19.37 25.32 -10.13
CA ALA A 262 20.53 25.71 -9.33
C ALA A 262 21.90 25.53 -10.03
N ILE A 263 22.04 24.51 -10.90
CA ILE A 263 23.24 24.33 -11.73
C ILE A 263 23.36 25.47 -12.75
N LEU A 264 22.26 25.82 -13.43
CA LEU A 264 22.25 26.87 -14.46
C LEU A 264 22.54 28.26 -13.90
N GLU A 265 22.11 28.55 -12.67
CA GLU A 265 22.45 29.80 -11.98
C GLU A 265 23.97 29.95 -11.75
N ARG A 266 24.70 28.84 -11.58
CA ARG A 266 26.15 28.82 -11.34
C ARG A 266 26.96 28.64 -12.62
N SER A 267 26.38 28.02 -13.64
CA SER A 267 27.07 27.65 -14.89
C SER A 267 26.07 27.60 -16.04
N SER A 268 25.89 28.73 -16.72
CA SER A 268 24.89 28.90 -17.79
C SER A 268 25.21 28.14 -19.08
N ASP A 269 26.48 27.76 -19.28
CA ASP A 269 26.99 27.30 -20.58
C ASP A 269 27.26 25.79 -20.62
N LEU A 270 26.45 24.98 -19.92
CA LEU A 270 26.57 23.53 -19.93
C LEU A 270 25.84 22.89 -21.12
N PRO A 271 26.41 21.87 -21.77
CA PRO A 271 25.66 21.03 -22.71
C PRO A 271 24.41 20.43 -22.05
N ALA A 272 23.32 20.32 -22.80
CA ALA A 272 22.03 19.83 -22.26
C ALA A 272 22.12 18.42 -21.66
N GLU A 273 22.92 17.54 -22.27
CA GLU A 273 23.16 16.17 -21.77
C GLU A 273 23.91 16.18 -20.43
N ASP A 274 24.96 17.00 -20.32
CA ASP A 274 25.73 17.16 -19.08
C ASP A 274 24.86 17.75 -17.96
N LEU A 275 24.01 18.74 -18.28
CA LEU A 275 23.08 19.34 -17.34
C LEU A 275 22.09 18.29 -16.81
N ALA A 276 21.45 17.53 -17.71
CA ALA A 276 20.47 16.51 -17.34
C ALA A 276 21.09 15.44 -16.44
N GLN A 277 22.26 14.92 -16.81
CA GLN A 277 22.94 13.89 -16.00
C GLN A 277 23.32 14.41 -14.60
N ARG A 278 23.82 15.65 -14.50
CA ARG A 278 24.20 16.25 -13.22
C ARG A 278 22.97 16.56 -12.36
N ALA A 279 21.93 17.13 -12.95
CA ALA A 279 20.69 17.45 -12.24
C ALA A 279 20.03 16.19 -11.69
N GLU A 280 19.98 15.10 -12.47
CA GLU A 280 19.45 13.81 -12.04
C GLU A 280 20.26 13.26 -10.85
N ALA A 281 21.58 13.19 -10.98
CA ALA A 281 22.44 12.66 -9.93
C ALA A 281 22.37 13.49 -8.64
N ILE A 282 22.40 14.82 -8.74
CA ILE A 282 22.34 15.72 -7.59
C ILE A 282 20.96 15.68 -6.95
N GLY A 283 19.89 15.80 -7.73
CA GLY A 283 18.52 15.84 -7.22
C GLY A 283 18.12 14.56 -6.50
N LEU A 284 18.38 13.40 -7.11
CA LEU A 284 18.05 12.12 -6.47
C LEU A 284 18.93 11.85 -5.25
N SER A 285 20.21 12.22 -5.29
CA SER A 285 21.10 12.10 -4.12
C SER A 285 20.66 12.99 -2.97
N ALA A 286 20.23 14.21 -3.26
CA ALA A 286 19.68 15.15 -2.28
C ALA A 286 18.42 14.57 -1.62
N LEU A 287 17.48 14.05 -2.42
CA LEU A 287 16.27 13.40 -1.92
C LEU A 287 16.59 12.25 -0.95
N VAL A 288 17.48 11.34 -1.34
CA VAL A 288 17.89 10.21 -0.50
C VAL A 288 18.67 10.68 0.73
N PHE A 289 19.56 11.66 0.59
CA PHE A 289 20.36 12.19 1.69
C PHE A 289 19.50 12.83 2.78
N GLU A 290 18.53 13.67 2.41
CA GLU A 290 17.57 14.28 3.34
C GLU A 290 16.80 13.23 4.15
N MET A 291 16.43 12.11 3.52
CA MET A 291 15.77 11.01 4.22
C MET A 291 16.71 10.27 5.19
N LEU A 292 17.99 10.14 4.86
CA LEU A 292 18.97 9.35 5.63
C LEU A 292 19.70 10.15 6.71
N MET A 293 19.80 11.48 6.58
CA MET A 293 20.49 12.32 7.56
C MET A 293 19.70 12.49 8.86
N VAL A 294 18.39 12.26 8.81
CA VAL A 294 17.50 12.27 9.95
C VAL A 294 17.48 10.88 10.59
N GLY A 295 17.50 10.82 11.94
CA GLY A 295 17.39 9.54 12.64
C GLY A 295 16.10 8.82 12.27
N ARG A 296 16.17 7.51 11.96
CA ARG A 296 15.07 6.76 11.33
C ARG A 296 13.70 6.95 11.98
N GLU A 297 13.60 7.06 13.31
CA GLU A 297 12.33 7.15 14.04
C GLU A 297 11.72 8.56 14.07
N THR A 298 12.46 9.55 13.58
CA THR A 298 12.04 10.95 13.58
C THR A 298 11.19 11.24 12.35
N ASP A 299 10.04 11.88 12.56
CA ASP A 299 9.21 12.38 11.47
C ASP A 299 9.96 13.45 10.67
N ILE A 300 9.84 13.40 9.34
CA ILE A 300 10.53 14.30 8.41
C ILE A 300 9.51 15.31 7.88
N GLN A 301 9.80 16.59 8.02
CA GLN A 301 9.11 17.64 7.26
C GLN A 301 9.92 17.90 6.00
N PHE A 302 9.56 17.23 4.92
CA PHE A 302 10.29 17.30 3.65
C PHE A 302 9.94 18.58 2.91
N ASP A 303 10.97 19.29 2.47
CA ASP A 303 10.88 20.57 1.78
C ASP A 303 11.78 20.48 0.53
N PRO A 304 11.18 20.27 -0.67
CA PRO A 304 11.95 20.06 -1.90
C PRO A 304 12.96 21.19 -2.18
N GLU A 305 12.60 22.45 -1.91
CA GLU A 305 13.47 23.60 -2.13
C GLU A 305 14.72 23.55 -1.25
N LYS A 306 14.57 23.14 0.01
CA LYS A 306 15.71 22.99 0.93
C LYS A 306 16.59 21.81 0.58
N SER A 307 16.01 20.73 0.04
CA SER A 307 16.76 19.50 -0.25
C SER A 307 17.92 19.72 -1.23
N VAL A 308 17.79 20.69 -2.16
CA VAL A 308 18.84 21.01 -3.14
C VAL A 308 19.61 22.29 -2.83
N ALA A 309 19.37 22.89 -1.66
CA ALA A 309 20.10 24.09 -1.25
C ALA A 309 21.56 23.73 -0.95
N PHE A 310 22.48 24.34 -1.70
CA PHE A 310 23.93 24.10 -1.60
C PHE A 310 24.62 24.88 -0.47
N GLU A 311 23.89 25.34 0.55
CA GLU A 311 24.42 26.13 1.69
C GLU A 311 24.94 25.26 2.84
#